data_AF-A0A1G6ZY44-F1
#
_entry.id   AF-A0A1G6ZY44-F1
#
_cell.length_a   1.000
_cell.length_b   1.000
_cell.length_c   1.000
_cell.angle_alpha   90.00
_cell.angle_beta   90.00
_cell.angle_gamma   90.00
#
_symmetry.space_group_name_H-M   'P 1'
#
loop_
_entity.id
_entity.type
_entity.pdbx_description
1 polymer ?
#
loop_
_entity_poly.entity_id
_entity_poly.type
_entity_poly.pdbx_seq_one_letter_code
_entity_poly.pdbx_strand_id
1 'polypeptide(L)'
;METLRWLHESGLVADLIVAVIVLEAVGLAWLHRRLGRDGWPWHMVLALIPGAALVMALGAALRGADWTWVGAWLLVSLVFHLTDLWVRWRR
;
A
#
# COMPACT_ATOMS: atom_id res chain seq x y z
N MET A 1 24.46 12.26 4.97
CA MET A 1 23.81 12.23 3.63
C MET A 1 24.07 10.93 2.87
N GLU A 2 25.20 10.23 3.10
CA GLU A 2 25.47 8.91 2.49
C GLU A 2 24.44 7.84 2.85
N THR A 3 23.96 7.80 4.09
CA THR A 3 22.92 6.86 4.54
C THR A 3 21.62 7.00 3.75
N LEU A 4 21.16 8.24 3.50
CA LEU A 4 19.96 8.51 2.70
C LEU A 4 20.11 8.09 1.25
N ARG A 5 21.31 8.25 0.67
CA ARG A 5 21.61 7.80 -0.69
C ARG A 5 21.52 6.28 -0.80
N TRP A 6 22.14 5.56 0.14
CA TRP A 6 22.09 4.11 0.16
C TRP A 6 20.66 3.56 0.30
N LEU A 7 19.84 4.18 1.17
CA LEU A 7 18.42 3.85 1.33
C LEU A 7 17.59 4.03 0.05
N HIS A 8 17.92 5.07 -0.73
CA HIS A 8 17.26 5.36 -2.00
C HIS A 8 17.71 4.39 -3.10
N GLU A 9 19.01 4.20 -3.29
CA GLU A 9 19.58 3.35 -4.35
C GLU A 9 19.24 1.87 -4.17
N SER A 10 19.14 1.40 -2.93
CA SER A 10 18.74 0.02 -2.63
C SER A 10 17.24 -0.25 -2.79
N GLY A 11 16.43 0.81 -2.88
CA GLY A 11 14.96 0.70 -2.78
C GLY A 11 14.45 0.28 -1.38
N LEU A 12 15.34 0.17 -0.38
CA LEU A 12 14.98 -0.25 0.98
C LEU A 12 13.95 0.69 1.62
N VAL A 13 13.95 1.97 1.23
CA VAL A 13 12.94 2.93 1.67
C VAL A 13 11.51 2.47 1.37
N ALA A 14 11.29 1.82 0.22
CA ALA A 14 9.98 1.30 -0.14
C ALA A 14 9.60 0.09 0.73
N ASP A 15 10.55 -0.81 0.99
CA ASP A 15 10.30 -1.99 1.84
C ASP A 15 9.94 -1.58 3.28
N LEU A 16 10.63 -0.57 3.83
CA LEU A 16 10.33 -0.03 5.15
C LEU A 16 8.92 0.54 5.23
N ILE A 17 8.51 1.33 4.23
CA ILE A 17 7.17 1.90 4.19
C ILE A 17 6.12 0.79 4.04
N VAL A 18 6.34 -0.19 3.16
CA VAL A 18 5.43 -1.35 3.03
C VAL A 18 5.32 -2.11 4.35
N ALA A 19 6.43 -2.31 5.07
CA ALA A 19 6.41 -2.96 6.38
C ALA A 19 5.55 -2.18 7.39
N VAL A 20 5.65 -0.84 7.40
CA VAL A 20 4.79 0.01 8.24
C VAL A 20 3.32 -0.12 7.85
N ILE A 21 2.98 -0.12 6.56
CA ILE A 21 1.60 -0.30 6.09
C ILE A 21 1.06 -1.68 6.50
N VAL A 22 1.87 -2.73 6.41
CA VAL A 22 1.48 -4.08 6.87
C VAL A 22 1.25 -4.08 8.39
N LEU A 23 2.10 -3.42 9.16
CA LEU A 23 1.92 -3.28 10.61
C LEU A 23 0.65 -2.50 10.95
N GLU A 24 0.35 -1.44 10.22
CA GLU A 24 -0.89 -0.67 10.36
C GLU A 24 -2.12 -1.54 10.04
N ALA A 25 -2.07 -2.29 8.93
CA ALA A 25 -3.14 -3.22 8.56
C ALA A 25 -3.39 -4.28 9.63
N VAL A 26 -2.33 -4.88 10.16
CA VAL A 26 -2.41 -5.89 11.24
C VAL A 26 -2.92 -5.27 12.54
N GLY A 27 -2.42 -4.10 12.92
CA GLY A 27 -2.82 -3.40 14.15
C GLY A 27 -4.29 -3.00 14.12
N LEU A 28 -4.76 -2.44 13.00
CA LEU A 28 -6.16 -2.10 12.80
C LEU A 28 -7.05 -3.35 12.76
N ALA A 29 -6.61 -4.44 12.10
CA ALA A 29 -7.38 -5.68 12.07
C ALA A 29 -7.50 -6.31 13.47
N TRP A 30 -6.41 -6.27 14.25
CA TRP A 30 -6.42 -6.71 15.65
C TRP A 30 -7.35 -5.87 16.51
N LEU A 31 -7.29 -4.54 16.39
CA LEU A 31 -8.16 -3.62 17.12
C LEU A 31 -9.63 -3.80 16.74
N HIS A 32 -9.94 -3.96 15.44
CA HIS A 32 -11.29 -4.20 14.95
C HIS A 32 -11.89 -5.48 15.55
N ARG A 33 -11.09 -6.55 15.63
CA ARG A 33 -11.49 -7.81 16.30
C ARG A 33 -11.70 -7.63 17.80
N ARG A 34 -10.87 -6.82 18.46
CA ARG A 34 -11.01 -6.54 19.91
C ARG A 34 -12.25 -5.72 20.23
N LEU A 35 -12.66 -4.82 19.35
CA LEU A 35 -13.82 -3.94 19.53
C LEU A 35 -15.16 -4.62 19.20
N GLY A 36 -15.16 -5.89 18.78
CA GLY A 36 -16.39 -6.65 18.52
C GLY A 36 -17.24 -6.10 17.36
N ARG A 37 -16.61 -5.43 16.39
CA ARG A 37 -17.33 -4.87 15.24
C ARG A 37 -17.62 -5.98 14.22
N ASP A 38 -18.88 -6.28 14.00
CA ASP A 38 -19.31 -7.26 13.01
C ASP A 38 -19.08 -6.77 11.57
N GLY A 39 -18.56 -7.67 10.72
CA GLY A 39 -18.31 -7.43 9.30
C GLY A 39 -16.84 -7.36 8.91
N TRP A 40 -16.55 -7.75 7.65
CA TRP A 40 -15.22 -7.66 7.07
C TRP A 40 -14.83 -6.19 6.86
N PRO A 41 -13.62 -5.75 7.25
CA PRO A 41 -13.23 -4.33 7.21
C PRO A 41 -12.83 -3.89 5.80
N TRP A 42 -13.74 -4.01 4.83
CA TRP A 42 -13.49 -3.71 3.42
C TRP A 42 -13.01 -2.27 3.19
N HIS A 43 -13.48 -1.34 4.04
CA HIS A 43 -13.03 0.05 4.05
C HIS A 43 -11.53 0.19 4.36
N MET A 44 -10.97 -0.65 5.24
CA MET A 44 -9.53 -0.64 5.53
C MET A 44 -8.73 -1.15 4.34
N VAL A 45 -9.21 -2.21 3.69
CA VAL A 45 -8.57 -2.79 2.50
C VAL A 45 -8.52 -1.78 1.36
N LEU A 46 -9.65 -1.12 1.09
CA LEU A 46 -9.77 -0.09 0.06
C LEU A 46 -8.93 1.17 0.36
N ALA A 47 -8.64 1.45 1.63
CA ALA A 47 -7.79 2.57 2.02
C ALA A 47 -6.28 2.26 1.95
N LEU A 48 -5.86 1.05 2.37
CA LEU A 48 -4.43 0.71 2.53
C LEU A 48 -3.78 0.16 1.27
N ILE A 49 -4.51 -0.64 0.47
CA ILE A 49 -3.94 -1.27 -0.73
C ILE A 49 -3.43 -0.26 -1.76
N PRO A 50 -4.13 0.86 -2.06
CA PRO A 50 -3.62 1.80 -3.03
C PRO A 50 -2.29 2.43 -2.62
N GLY A 51 -2.13 2.74 -1.33
CA GLY A 51 -0.88 3.27 -0.77
C GLY A 51 0.26 2.25 -0.86
N ALA A 52 0.00 1.00 -0.43
CA ALA A 52 0.98 -0.08 -0.54
C ALA A 52 1.43 -0.30 -1.99
N ALA A 53 0.48 -0.32 -2.92
CA ALA A 53 0.77 -0.50 -4.34
C ALA A 53 1.60 0.65 -4.93
N LEU A 54 1.33 1.91 -4.56
CA LEU A 54 2.17 3.04 -4.97
C LEU A 54 3.61 2.93 -4.45
N VAL A 55 3.77 2.52 -3.20
CA VAL A 55 5.09 2.35 -2.58
C VAL A 55 5.84 1.18 -3.23
N MET A 56 5.16 0.09 -3.57
CA MET A 56 5.74 -1.01 -4.34
C MET A 56 6.16 -0.57 -5.74
N ALA A 57 5.37 0.26 -6.42
CA ALA A 57 5.73 0.84 -7.72
C ALA A 57 6.99 1.72 -7.60
N LEU A 58 7.07 2.55 -6.55
CA LEU A 58 8.25 3.37 -6.24
C LEU A 58 9.47 2.47 -5.98
N GLY A 59 9.34 1.44 -5.14
CA GLY A 59 10.42 0.50 -4.86
C GLY A 59 10.92 -0.24 -6.10
N ALA A 60 10.01 -0.64 -6.99
CA ALA A 60 10.36 -1.25 -8.27
C ALA A 60 11.14 -0.26 -9.16
N ALA A 61 10.69 1.00 -9.26
CA ALA A 61 11.37 2.03 -10.03
C ALA A 61 12.77 2.36 -9.47
N LEU A 62 12.92 2.46 -8.15
CA LEU A 62 14.20 2.74 -7.49
C LEU A 62 15.24 1.64 -7.73
N ARG A 63 14.81 0.37 -7.81
CA ARG A 63 15.69 -0.77 -8.10
C ARG A 63 15.97 -0.97 -9.59
N GLY A 64 15.47 -0.09 -10.45
CA GLY A 64 15.61 -0.21 -11.90
C GLY A 64 14.87 -1.42 -12.48
N ALA A 65 13.75 -1.83 -11.86
CA ALA A 65 12.92 -2.90 -12.39
C ALA A 65 12.31 -2.50 -13.76
N ASP A 66 11.96 -3.51 -14.55
CA ASP A 66 11.27 -3.29 -15.82
C ASP A 66 9.94 -2.53 -15.63
N TRP A 67 9.60 -1.69 -16.61
CA TRP A 67 8.41 -0.84 -16.58
C TRP A 67 7.11 -1.63 -16.39
N THR A 68 7.08 -2.91 -16.79
CA THR A 68 5.92 -3.79 -16.60
C THR A 68 5.58 -3.96 -15.12
N TRP A 69 6.57 -4.08 -14.22
CA TRP A 69 6.35 -4.20 -12.79
C TRP A 69 5.85 -2.91 -12.17
N VAL A 70 6.43 -1.78 -12.57
CA VAL A 70 5.96 -0.46 -12.13
C VAL A 70 4.52 -0.25 -12.57
N GLY A 71 4.21 -0.52 -13.84
CA GLY A 71 2.87 -0.41 -14.41
C GLY A 71 1.85 -1.34 -13.75
N ALA A 72 2.23 -2.57 -13.43
CA ALA A 72 1.36 -3.52 -12.72
C ALA A 72 0.94 -2.99 -11.34
N TRP A 73 1.89 -2.48 -10.55
CA TRP A 73 1.59 -1.91 -9.24
C TRP A 73 0.75 -0.63 -9.32
N LEU A 74 1.01 0.23 -10.32
CA LEU A 74 0.18 1.41 -10.56
C LEU A 74 -1.25 1.03 -10.93
N LEU A 75 -1.43 -0.01 -11.76
CA LEU A 75 -2.75 -0.50 -12.13
C LEU A 75 -3.50 -1.05 -10.92
N VAL A 76 -2.83 -1.80 -10.04
CA VAL A 76 -3.41 -2.26 -8.76
C VAL A 76 -3.87 -1.06 -7.93
N SER A 77 -3.04 -0.03 -7.78
CA SER A 77 -3.41 1.17 -7.03
C SER A 77 -4.64 1.87 -7.61
N LEU A 78 -4.68 2.01 -8.94
CA LEU A 78 -5.79 2.64 -9.67
C LEU A 78 -7.10 1.88 -9.48
N VAL A 79 -7.09 0.56 -9.67
CA VAL A 79 -8.29 -0.28 -9.52
C VAL A 79 -8.88 -0.14 -8.12
N PHE A 80 -8.05 -0.16 -7.08
CA PHE A 80 -8.54 -0.01 -5.71
C PHE A 80 -9.05 1.41 -5.41
N HIS A 81 -8.41 2.47 -5.92
CA HIS A 81 -8.92 3.84 -5.81
C HIS A 81 -10.29 4.01 -6.47
N LEU A 82 -10.45 3.50 -7.70
CA LEU A 82 -11.71 3.59 -8.42
C LEU A 82 -12.81 2.80 -7.70
N THR A 83 -12.46 1.65 -7.12
CA THR A 83 -13.39 0.85 -6.32
C THR A 83 -13.81 1.59 -5.06
N ASP A 84 -12.88 2.23 -4.33
CA ASP A 84 -13.21 3.04 -3.16
C ASP A 84 -14.14 4.21 -3.50
N LEU A 85 -13.82 4.95 -4.57
CA LEU A 85 -14.66 6.05 -5.05
C LEU A 85 -16.07 5.58 -5.42
N TRP A 86 -16.16 4.45 -6.12
CA TRP A 86 -17.44 3.86 -6.53
C TRP A 86 -18.28 3.39 -5.34
N VAL A 87 -17.66 2.74 -4.35
CA VAL A 87 -18.34 2.31 -3.12
C VAL A 87 -18.81 3.52 -2.32
N ARG A 88 -18.01 4.59 -2.24
CA ARG A 88 -18.38 5.83 -1.52
C ARG A 88 -19.48 6.60 -2.22
N TRP A 89 -19.49 6.66 -3.55
CA TRP A 89 -20.52 7.37 -4.30
C TRP A 89 -21.88 6.64 -4.27
N ARG A 90 -21.88 5.32 -4.12
CA ARG A 90 -23.14 4.56 -4.00
C ARG A 90 -23.81 4.60 -2.63
N ARG A 91 -23.13 5.12 -1.61
CA ARG A 91 -23.66 5.29 -0.24
C ARG A 91 -24.21 6.69 -0.06
#